data_AF-A0A836MGZ2-F1
#
_entry.id   AF-A0A836MGZ2-F1
#
_cell.length_a   1.000
_cell.length_b   1.000
_cell.length_c   1.000
_cell.angle_alpha   90.00
_cell.angle_beta   90.00
_cell.angle_gamma   90.00
#
_symmetry.space_group_name_H-M   'P 1'
#
loop_
_entity.id
_entity.type
_entity.pdbx_description
1 polymer ?
#
loop_
_entity_poly.entity_id
_entity_poly.type
_entity_poly.pdbx_seq_one_letter_code
_entity_poly.pdbx_strand_id
1 'polypeptide(L)'
;MSKLQRIPISLKKSKSDTILDFPKAEINIENKYYDLSELNTLDHFYEIVSGVKTYLQGKRSARTQFLVLRNFLRIISKLSRKIDEKTMILYKNQLDANPDNTLSTKGQKYSAACNFVKYLISIDVIEDFIIPLNFENIEKKPIPSFGDIARNYIENDNNFDKFDIDEISNFFSLALIYAELSGDFPLGDSRQPTYKSLRPFDLVS
;
A
#
# COMPACT_ATOMS: atom_id res chain seq x y z
N MET A 1 28.48 80.56 -9.77
CA MET A 1 27.60 79.39 -9.57
C MET A 1 28.34 78.14 -10.03
N SER A 2 28.71 77.25 -9.11
CA SER A 2 29.41 75.99 -9.43
C SER A 2 28.43 75.00 -10.04
N LYS A 3 28.77 74.41 -11.19
CA LYS A 3 27.94 73.39 -11.85
C LYS A 3 28.08 72.07 -11.08
N LEU A 4 26.96 71.53 -10.60
CA LEU A 4 26.88 70.21 -9.99
C LEU A 4 27.22 69.14 -11.04
N GLN A 5 28.30 68.40 -10.82
CA GLN A 5 28.66 67.24 -11.64
C GLN A 5 27.81 66.04 -11.20
N ARG A 6 27.11 65.41 -12.16
CA ARG A 6 26.37 64.16 -11.93
C ARG A 6 27.32 62.98 -12.11
N ILE A 7 27.48 62.18 -11.07
CA ILE A 7 28.23 60.93 -11.11
C ILE A 7 27.22 59.77 -11.23
N PRO A 8 27.41 58.80 -12.14
CA PRO A 8 26.53 57.64 -12.23
C PRO A 8 26.67 56.77 -10.97
N ILE A 9 25.53 56.38 -10.40
CA ILE A 9 25.48 55.46 -9.27
C ILE A 9 25.88 54.06 -9.78
N SER A 10 27.14 53.66 -9.55
CA SER A 10 27.56 52.29 -9.77
C SER A 10 27.05 51.43 -8.62
N LEU A 11 25.88 50.80 -8.82
CA LEU A 11 25.45 49.70 -7.95
C LEU A 11 26.46 48.57 -8.10
N LYS A 12 27.34 48.38 -7.10
CA LYS A 12 28.09 47.14 -6.96
C LYS A 12 27.03 46.05 -6.83
N LYS A 13 26.87 45.20 -7.84
CA LYS A 13 26.06 43.99 -7.74
C LYS A 13 26.59 43.20 -6.53
N SER A 14 25.87 43.28 -5.42
CA SER A 14 26.06 42.36 -4.30
C SER A 14 25.95 40.95 -4.88
N LYS A 15 26.80 40.04 -4.39
CA LYS A 15 26.74 38.62 -4.71
C LYS A 15 25.29 38.17 -4.58
N SER A 16 24.70 37.79 -5.71
CA SER A 16 23.46 37.05 -5.83
C SER A 16 22.49 37.30 -4.69
N ASP A 17 21.70 38.36 -4.80
CA ASP A 17 20.37 38.30 -4.21
C ASP A 17 19.70 37.10 -4.89
N THR A 18 19.81 35.92 -4.27
CA THR A 18 19.02 34.76 -4.65
C THR A 18 17.59 35.24 -4.57
N ILE A 19 16.98 35.47 -5.73
CA ILE A 19 15.56 35.75 -5.84
C ILE A 19 14.90 34.68 -4.97
N LEU A 20 14.34 35.10 -3.83
CA LEU A 20 13.59 34.23 -2.95
C LEU A 20 12.32 33.89 -3.75
N ASP A 21 12.42 32.86 -4.59
CA ASP A 21 11.30 32.40 -5.40
C ASP A 21 10.31 31.81 -4.41
N PHE A 22 9.29 32.60 -4.05
CA PHE A 22 8.29 32.18 -3.08
C PHE A 22 7.65 30.91 -3.61
N PRO A 23 7.78 29.78 -2.87
CA PRO A 23 7.30 28.51 -3.37
C PRO A 23 5.80 28.64 -3.56
N LYS A 24 5.35 28.50 -4.81
CA LYS A 24 3.93 28.61 -5.11
C LYS A 24 3.15 27.62 -4.25
N ALA A 25 2.03 28.09 -3.70
CA ALA A 25 1.09 27.29 -2.90
C ALA A 25 0.34 26.22 -3.71
N GLU A 26 0.88 25.80 -4.85
CA GLU A 26 0.30 24.80 -5.73
C GLU A 26 1.24 23.60 -5.88
N ILE A 27 0.66 22.42 -6.07
CA ILE A 27 1.40 21.19 -6.39
C ILE A 27 0.81 20.54 -7.63
N ASN A 28 1.69 20.09 -8.54
CA ASN A 28 1.30 19.28 -9.69
C ASN A 28 1.59 17.81 -9.38
N ILE A 29 0.55 16.97 -9.45
CA ILE A 29 0.66 15.53 -9.31
C ILE A 29 -0.08 14.89 -10.48
N GLU A 30 0.61 14.05 -11.24
CA GLU A 30 0.02 13.30 -12.35
C GLU A 30 -0.74 14.21 -13.35
N ASN A 31 -0.14 15.35 -13.73
CA ASN A 31 -0.71 16.38 -14.60
C ASN A 31 -1.96 17.10 -14.04
N LYS A 32 -2.23 16.98 -12.75
CA LYS A 32 -3.28 17.72 -12.06
C LYS A 32 -2.71 18.69 -11.05
N TYR A 33 -3.14 19.95 -11.16
CA TYR A 33 -2.80 21.01 -10.22
C TYR A 33 -3.75 21.01 -9.03
N TYR A 34 -3.18 21.18 -7.85
CA TYR A 34 -3.90 21.32 -6.60
C TYR A 34 -3.42 22.57 -5.87
N ASP A 35 -4.36 23.44 -5.51
CA ASP A 35 -4.11 24.61 -4.68
C ASP A 35 -4.11 24.20 -3.18
N LEU A 36 -3.12 24.70 -2.46
CA LEU A 36 -2.90 24.49 -1.03
C LEU A 36 -2.98 25.80 -0.24
N SER A 37 -3.42 26.90 -0.85
CA SER A 37 -3.59 28.20 -0.20
C SER A 37 -4.52 28.15 1.01
N GLU A 38 -5.43 27.17 1.06
CA GLU A 38 -6.31 26.90 2.21
C GLU A 38 -5.54 26.54 3.50
N LEU A 39 -4.25 26.19 3.40
CA LEU A 39 -3.41 25.79 4.54
C LEU A 39 -2.52 26.93 5.06
N ASN A 40 -2.71 28.17 4.58
CA ASN A 40 -1.88 29.32 4.92
C ASN A 40 -1.87 29.71 6.41
N THR A 41 -2.78 29.14 7.22
CA THR A 41 -2.83 29.35 8.67
C THR A 41 -1.79 28.54 9.43
N LEU A 42 -1.12 27.59 8.76
CA LEU A 42 -0.07 26.77 9.35
C LEU A 42 1.23 27.59 9.51
N ASP A 43 1.89 27.40 10.64
CA ASP A 43 3.24 27.87 10.85
C ASP A 43 4.17 27.12 9.88
N HIS A 44 5.16 27.84 9.32
CA HIS A 44 6.06 27.30 8.28
C HIS A 44 5.31 26.77 7.03
N PHE A 45 4.19 27.40 6.67
CA PHE A 45 3.32 26.98 5.56
C PHE A 45 4.08 26.70 4.25
N TYR A 46 4.97 27.60 3.84
CA TYR A 46 5.69 27.48 2.56
C TYR A 46 6.70 26.33 2.58
N GLU A 47 7.36 26.13 3.72
CA GLU A 47 8.29 25.05 3.98
C GLU A 47 7.56 23.71 4.04
N ILE A 48 6.37 23.66 4.64
CA ILE A 48 5.49 22.48 4.63
C ILE A 48 5.05 22.16 3.20
N VAL A 49 4.62 23.14 2.40
CA VAL A 49 4.23 22.94 1.00
C VAL A 49 5.42 22.41 0.18
N SER A 50 6.60 22.97 0.37
CA SER A 50 7.85 22.48 -0.24
C SER A 50 8.14 21.05 0.21
N GLY A 51 7.99 20.77 1.51
CA GLY A 51 8.13 19.45 2.11
C GLY A 51 7.18 18.42 1.51
N VAL A 52 5.92 18.78 1.27
CA VAL A 52 4.95 17.90 0.58
C VAL A 52 5.42 17.59 -0.84
N LYS A 53 5.87 18.60 -1.60
CA LYS A 53 6.38 18.40 -2.96
C LYS A 53 7.54 17.42 -2.98
N THR A 54 8.54 17.64 -2.15
CA THR A 54 9.74 16.81 -2.08
C THR A 54 9.45 15.41 -1.55
N TYR A 55 8.60 15.27 -0.52
CA TYR A 55 8.23 13.97 0.06
C TYR A 55 7.52 13.04 -0.94
N LEU A 56 6.74 13.63 -1.85
CA LEU A 56 5.96 12.89 -2.85
C LEU A 56 6.75 12.56 -4.12
N GLN A 57 7.92 13.17 -4.34
CA GLN A 57 8.76 12.88 -5.49
C GLN A 57 9.17 11.39 -5.51
N GLY A 58 8.98 10.73 -6.65
CA GLY A 58 9.35 9.33 -6.84
C GLY A 58 8.47 8.29 -6.12
N LYS A 59 7.39 8.71 -5.44
CA LYS A 59 6.46 7.75 -4.80
C LYS A 59 5.55 7.11 -5.85
N ARG A 60 5.44 5.78 -5.83
CA ARG A 60 4.55 5.00 -6.72
C ARG A 60 3.06 5.38 -6.60
N SER A 61 2.64 5.88 -5.44
CA SER A 61 1.25 6.26 -5.15
C SER A 61 1.14 7.72 -4.69
N ALA A 62 1.85 8.62 -5.40
CA ALA A 62 1.95 10.04 -5.05
C ALA A 62 0.59 10.71 -4.86
N ARG A 63 -0.37 10.48 -5.77
CA ARG A 63 -1.73 11.05 -5.67
C ARG A 63 -2.48 10.59 -4.42
N THR A 64 -2.47 9.29 -4.13
CA THR A 64 -3.16 8.75 -2.94
C THR A 64 -2.53 9.27 -1.66
N GLN A 65 -1.19 9.28 -1.58
CA GLN A 65 -0.47 9.82 -0.43
C GLN A 65 -0.75 11.31 -0.26
N PHE A 66 -0.73 12.09 -1.34
CA PHE A 66 -1.07 13.50 -1.32
C PHE A 66 -2.47 13.76 -0.75
N LEU A 67 -3.49 13.01 -1.19
CA LEU A 67 -4.85 13.22 -0.68
C LEU A 67 -4.96 12.96 0.82
N VAL A 68 -4.22 11.96 1.33
CA VAL A 68 -4.13 11.70 2.77
C VAL A 68 -3.44 12.85 3.50
N LEU A 69 -2.27 13.29 3.01
CA LEU A 69 -1.50 14.40 3.60
C LEU A 69 -2.27 15.73 3.55
N ARG A 70 -2.92 16.03 2.42
CA ARG A 70 -3.77 17.21 2.26
C ARG A 70 -4.90 17.20 3.28
N ASN A 71 -5.58 16.06 3.47
CA ASN A 71 -6.65 15.99 4.46
C ASN A 71 -6.12 16.15 5.89
N PHE A 72 -4.98 15.55 6.21
CA PHE A 72 -4.28 15.74 7.48
C PHE A 72 -3.96 17.22 7.74
N LEU A 73 -3.25 17.88 6.82
CA LEU A 73 -2.87 19.28 6.94
C LEU A 73 -4.10 20.20 7.01
N ARG A 74 -5.15 19.91 6.26
CA ARG A 74 -6.40 20.67 6.30
C ARG A 74 -7.12 20.56 7.66
N ILE A 75 -7.08 19.40 8.30
CA ILE A 75 -7.63 19.22 9.65
C ILE A 75 -6.80 20.02 10.65
N ILE A 76 -5.47 19.94 10.58
CA ILE A 76 -4.59 20.70 11.48
C ILE A 76 -4.82 22.18 11.28
N SER A 77 -4.74 22.69 10.06
CA SER A 77 -4.92 24.12 9.70
C SER A 77 -6.21 24.73 10.25
N LYS A 78 -7.28 23.93 10.40
CA LYS A 78 -8.56 24.35 10.98
C LYS A 78 -8.58 24.37 12.51
N LEU A 79 -7.80 23.49 13.15
CA LEU A 79 -7.82 23.26 14.60
C LEU A 79 -6.63 23.90 15.34
N SER A 80 -5.51 24.07 14.65
CA SER A 80 -4.22 24.53 15.18
C SER A 80 -3.41 25.21 14.07
N ARG A 81 -2.41 25.99 14.48
CA ARG A 81 -1.41 26.56 13.57
C ARG A 81 -0.15 25.69 13.46
N LYS A 82 0.14 24.90 14.49
CA LYS A 82 1.37 24.11 14.59
C LYS A 82 1.09 22.62 14.44
N ILE A 83 2.09 21.90 13.93
CA ILE A 83 2.14 20.44 13.94
C ILE A 83 2.96 20.04 15.17
N ASP A 84 2.33 19.34 16.10
CA ASP A 84 2.85 18.95 17.41
C ASP A 84 2.18 17.64 17.90
N GLU A 85 2.55 17.18 19.09
CA GLU A 85 1.96 15.97 19.67
C GLU A 85 0.42 16.07 19.80
N LYS A 86 -0.08 17.24 20.24
CA LYS A 86 -1.53 17.46 20.46
C LYS A 86 -2.32 17.34 19.16
N THR A 87 -1.82 17.93 18.08
CA THR A 87 -2.46 17.85 16.76
C THR A 87 -2.39 16.46 16.17
N MET A 88 -1.34 15.68 16.45
CA MET A 88 -1.30 14.26 16.09
C MET A 88 -2.36 13.44 16.83
N ILE A 89 -2.59 13.71 18.13
CA ILE A 89 -3.69 13.09 18.89
C ILE A 89 -5.05 13.49 18.32
N LEU A 90 -5.25 14.78 18.02
CA LEU A 90 -6.49 15.28 17.43
C LEU A 90 -6.78 14.63 16.07
N TYR A 91 -5.77 14.48 15.22
CA TYR A 91 -5.93 13.81 13.94
C TYR A 91 -6.28 12.33 14.12
N LYS A 92 -5.68 11.64 15.08
CA LYS A 92 -6.02 10.25 15.42
C LYS A 92 -7.50 10.15 15.84
N ASN A 93 -7.97 11.04 16.71
CA ASN A 93 -9.37 11.08 17.16
C ASN A 93 -10.35 11.36 16.01
N GLN A 94 -9.97 12.24 15.06
CA GLN A 94 -10.76 12.52 13.85
C GLN A 94 -10.87 11.30 12.93
N LEU A 95 -9.80 10.53 12.76
CA LEU A 95 -9.83 9.28 12.02
C LEU A 95 -10.71 8.24 12.72
N ASP A 96 -10.70 8.23 14.05
CA ASP A 96 -11.46 7.26 14.84
C ASP A 96 -12.97 7.53 14.82
N ALA A 97 -13.36 8.81 14.91
CA ALA A 97 -14.75 9.25 14.87
C ALA A 97 -15.45 9.03 13.52
N ASN A 98 -14.70 8.74 12.45
CA ASN A 98 -15.27 8.49 11.14
C ASN A 98 -15.68 7.00 10.99
N PRO A 99 -16.99 6.69 10.90
CA PRO A 99 -17.48 5.31 10.86
C PRO A 99 -17.14 4.59 9.55
N ASP A 100 -16.88 5.31 8.46
CA ASP A 100 -16.59 4.73 7.15
C ASP A 100 -15.19 4.12 7.07
N ASN A 101 -14.30 4.48 8.00
CA ASN A 101 -12.93 3.99 7.99
C ASN A 101 -12.81 2.68 8.78
N THR A 102 -12.39 1.60 8.10
CA THR A 102 -11.95 0.38 8.80
C THR A 102 -10.70 0.66 9.65
N LEU A 103 -10.45 -0.15 10.68
CA LEU A 103 -9.24 -0.05 11.52
C LEU A 103 -7.95 -0.02 10.69
N SER A 104 -7.87 -0.86 9.65
CA SER A 104 -6.74 -0.88 8.72
C SER A 104 -6.59 0.44 7.97
N THR A 105 -7.70 1.02 7.50
CA THR A 105 -7.71 2.30 6.79
C THR A 105 -7.29 3.45 7.72
N LYS A 106 -7.78 3.45 8.97
CA LYS A 106 -7.39 4.41 10.03
C LYS A 106 -5.87 4.33 10.27
N GLY A 107 -5.36 3.11 10.48
CA GLY A 107 -3.94 2.84 10.68
C GLY A 107 -3.05 3.30 9.54
N GLN A 108 -3.43 2.99 8.30
CA GLN A 108 -2.68 3.40 7.10
C GLN A 108 -2.64 4.93 6.93
N LYS A 109 -3.77 5.62 7.10
CA LYS A 109 -3.86 7.09 7.01
C LYS A 109 -3.00 7.74 8.08
N TYR A 110 -3.08 7.26 9.33
CA TYR A 110 -2.29 7.76 10.43
C TYR A 110 -0.79 7.52 10.22
N SER A 111 -0.38 6.32 9.81
CA SER A 111 1.02 6.03 9.48
C SER A 111 1.58 6.92 8.38
N ALA A 112 0.78 7.21 7.33
CA ALA A 112 1.21 8.13 6.27
C ALA A 112 1.48 9.53 6.81
N ALA A 113 0.63 10.05 7.70
CA ALA A 113 0.84 11.33 8.37
C ALA A 113 2.08 11.28 9.29
N CYS A 114 2.25 10.25 10.12
CA CYS A 114 3.42 10.10 10.98
C CYS A 114 4.73 10.07 10.19
N ASN A 115 4.78 9.36 9.06
CA ASN A 115 5.97 9.31 8.21
C ASN A 115 6.30 10.67 7.59
N PHE A 116 5.28 11.44 7.23
CA PHE A 116 5.47 12.79 6.74
C PHE A 116 5.95 13.74 7.85
N VAL A 117 5.39 13.65 9.06
CA VAL A 117 5.84 14.42 10.23
C VAL A 117 7.31 14.10 10.57
N LYS A 118 7.70 12.82 10.60
CA LYS A 118 9.11 12.42 10.76
C LYS A 118 10.01 13.02 9.70
N TYR A 119 9.52 13.08 8.45
CA TYR A 119 10.24 13.73 7.37
C TYR A 119 10.40 15.24 7.64
N LEU A 120 9.34 15.95 8.04
CA LEU A 120 9.42 17.38 8.38
C LEU A 120 10.39 17.68 9.53
N ILE A 121 10.42 16.82 10.55
CA ILE A 121 11.41 16.90 11.65
C ILE A 121 12.82 16.71 11.09
N SER A 122 13.03 15.73 10.21
CA SER A 122 14.36 15.44 9.64
C SER A 122 14.95 16.57 8.79
N ILE A 123 14.10 17.44 8.25
CA ILE A 123 14.50 18.63 7.47
C ILE A 123 14.41 19.92 8.29
N ASP A 124 14.22 19.82 9.61
CA ASP A 124 14.16 20.94 10.55
C ASP A 124 13.07 21.98 10.22
N VAL A 125 11.93 21.52 9.70
CA VAL A 125 10.77 22.37 9.39
C VAL A 125 9.82 22.48 10.59
N ILE A 126 9.78 21.45 11.44
CA ILE A 126 8.98 21.45 12.67
C ILE A 126 9.84 20.96 13.84
N GLU A 127 9.48 21.40 15.05
CA GLU A 127 10.11 20.96 16.29
C GLU A 127 9.96 19.44 16.48
N ASP A 128 10.98 18.80 17.07
CA ASP A 128 10.93 17.37 17.40
C ASP A 128 10.00 17.11 18.59
N PHE A 129 9.23 16.02 18.53
CA PHE A 129 8.32 15.59 19.57
C PHE A 129 8.03 14.09 19.50
N ILE A 130 7.51 13.54 20.59
CA ILE A 130 7.12 12.13 20.65
C ILE A 130 5.85 11.92 19.84
N ILE A 131 5.96 11.26 18.69
CA ILE A 131 4.81 10.94 17.85
C ILE A 131 3.96 9.87 18.53
N PRO A 132 2.65 10.09 18.75
CA PRO A 132 1.79 9.11 19.39
C PRO A 132 1.75 7.78 18.64
N LEU A 133 1.58 6.69 19.38
CA LEU A 133 1.46 5.35 18.82
C LEU A 133 0.26 5.23 17.90
N ASN A 134 0.36 4.33 16.92
CA ASN A 134 -0.72 4.06 15.97
C ASN A 134 -1.94 3.41 16.67
N PHE A 135 -3.00 3.16 15.92
CA PHE A 135 -4.11 2.32 16.36
C PHE A 135 -3.61 0.91 16.68
N GLU A 136 -4.08 0.34 17.78
CA GLU A 136 -3.79 -1.04 18.15
C GLU A 136 -4.37 -1.97 17.07
N ASN A 137 -3.53 -2.84 16.53
CA ASN A 137 -4.01 -3.92 15.69
C ASN A 137 -4.62 -4.97 16.60
N ILE A 138 -5.94 -5.13 16.52
CA ILE A 138 -6.58 -6.35 17.01
C ILE A 138 -6.06 -7.48 16.12
N GLU A 139 -5.36 -8.47 16.69
CA GLU A 139 -4.88 -9.64 15.97
C GLU A 139 -6.05 -10.27 15.21
N LYS A 140 -6.09 -10.07 13.89
CA LYS A 140 -7.07 -10.76 13.06
C LYS A 140 -6.65 -12.22 13.01
N LYS A 141 -7.55 -13.13 13.40
CA LYS A 141 -7.36 -14.56 13.12
C LYS A 141 -7.02 -14.69 11.63
N PRO A 142 -5.96 -15.43 11.28
CA PRO A 142 -5.57 -15.60 9.90
C PRO A 142 -6.76 -16.15 9.11
N ILE A 143 -7.04 -15.55 7.96
CA ILE A 143 -8.00 -16.11 7.02
C ILE A 143 -7.40 -17.45 6.57
N PRO A 144 -8.10 -18.58 6.71
CA PRO A 144 -7.57 -19.87 6.29
C PRO A 144 -7.22 -19.82 4.81
N SER A 145 -6.03 -20.30 4.45
CA SER A 145 -5.63 -20.37 3.05
C SER A 145 -6.53 -21.34 2.29
N PHE A 146 -6.53 -21.27 0.96
CA PHE A 146 -7.21 -22.29 0.14
C PHE A 146 -6.78 -23.71 0.53
N GLY A 147 -5.49 -23.91 0.85
CA GLY A 147 -4.97 -25.20 1.32
C GLY A 147 -5.54 -25.60 2.68
N ASP A 148 -5.72 -24.66 3.61
CA ASP A 148 -6.32 -24.94 4.91
C ASP A 148 -7.82 -25.25 4.79
N ILE A 149 -8.52 -24.56 3.88
CA ILE A 149 -9.92 -24.85 3.56
C ILE A 149 -10.05 -26.24 2.94
N ALA A 150 -9.22 -26.56 1.94
CA ALA A 150 -9.24 -27.87 1.27
C ALA A 150 -8.87 -29.01 2.21
N ARG A 151 -7.85 -28.82 3.06
CA ARG A 151 -7.47 -29.80 4.10
C ARG A 151 -8.62 -30.04 5.07
N ASN A 152 -9.20 -28.98 5.62
CA ASN A 152 -10.35 -29.09 6.52
C ASN A 152 -11.57 -29.73 5.84
N TYR A 153 -11.72 -29.56 4.52
CA TYR A 153 -12.78 -30.20 3.77
C TYR A 153 -12.59 -31.72 3.67
N ILE A 154 -11.35 -32.17 3.41
CA ILE A 154 -10.99 -33.59 3.30
C ILE A 154 -10.97 -34.29 4.67
N GLU A 155 -10.48 -33.61 5.71
CA GLU A 155 -10.30 -34.18 7.06
C GLU A 155 -11.59 -34.21 7.88
N ASN A 156 -12.63 -33.50 7.45
CA ASN A 156 -13.93 -33.55 8.11
C ASN A 156 -14.71 -34.75 7.57
N ASP A 157 -14.70 -35.86 8.32
CA ASP A 157 -15.44 -37.09 7.99
C ASP A 157 -16.95 -36.87 7.77
N ASN A 158 -17.52 -35.76 8.26
CA ASN A 158 -18.91 -35.39 8.01
C ASN A 158 -19.17 -34.81 6.60
N ASN A 159 -18.11 -34.46 5.85
CA ASN A 159 -18.22 -33.92 4.50
C ASN A 159 -18.27 -35.00 3.41
N PHE A 160 -17.93 -36.26 3.75
CA PHE A 160 -18.12 -37.42 2.89
C PHE A 160 -19.34 -38.16 3.40
N ASP A 161 -20.53 -37.76 2.94
CA ASP A 161 -21.76 -38.29 3.50
C ASP A 161 -22.06 -39.70 2.97
N LYS A 162 -23.00 -40.38 3.62
CA LYS A 162 -23.40 -41.75 3.23
C LYS A 162 -23.93 -41.79 1.79
N PHE A 163 -24.49 -40.69 1.30
CA PHE A 163 -25.03 -40.55 -0.05
C PHE A 163 -23.90 -40.52 -1.09
N ASP A 164 -22.83 -39.77 -0.83
CA ASP A 164 -21.62 -39.74 -1.66
C ASP A 164 -20.98 -41.14 -1.76
N ILE A 165 -20.91 -41.85 -0.63
CA ILE A 165 -20.39 -43.23 -0.57
C ILE A 165 -21.28 -44.18 -1.38
N ASP A 166 -22.60 -44.07 -1.24
CA ASP A 166 -23.56 -44.92 -1.93
C ASP A 166 -23.56 -44.64 -3.45
N GLU A 167 -23.39 -43.38 -3.88
CA GLU A 167 -23.28 -43.00 -5.29
C GLU A 167 -21.99 -43.55 -5.93
N ILE A 168 -20.85 -43.39 -5.25
CA ILE A 168 -19.57 -43.95 -5.70
C ILE A 168 -19.65 -45.48 -5.77
N SER A 169 -20.23 -46.11 -4.75
CA SER A 169 -20.43 -47.56 -4.70
C SER A 169 -21.32 -48.06 -5.85
N ASN A 170 -22.42 -47.36 -6.14
CA ASN A 170 -23.30 -47.67 -7.27
C ASN A 170 -22.60 -47.51 -8.62
N PHE A 171 -21.79 -46.46 -8.79
CA PHE A 171 -21.02 -46.25 -10.02
C PHE A 171 -20.02 -47.38 -10.27
N PHE A 172 -19.24 -47.78 -9.26
CA PHE A 172 -18.30 -48.90 -9.39
C PHE A 172 -19.00 -50.26 -9.57
N SER A 173 -20.14 -50.46 -8.90
CA SER A 173 -20.95 -51.67 -9.07
C SER A 173 -21.50 -51.78 -10.49
N LEU A 174 -22.00 -50.68 -11.06
CA LEU A 174 -22.44 -50.63 -12.46
C LEU A 174 -21.28 -50.86 -13.42
N ALA A 175 -20.10 -50.28 -13.16
CA ALA A 175 -18.91 -50.47 -14.00
C ALA A 175 -18.42 -51.94 -13.99
N LEU A 176 -18.43 -52.60 -12.83
CA LEU A 176 -18.13 -54.03 -12.68
C LEU A 176 -19.11 -54.90 -13.46
N ILE A 177 -20.40 -54.65 -13.31
CA ILE A 177 -21.46 -55.36 -14.04
C ILE A 177 -21.30 -55.14 -15.55
N TYR A 178 -21.00 -53.92 -15.99
CA TYR A 178 -20.80 -53.60 -17.40
C TYR A 178 -19.58 -54.32 -17.97
N ALA A 179 -18.46 -54.38 -17.23
CA ALA A 179 -17.25 -55.11 -17.62
C ALA A 179 -17.47 -56.64 -17.69
N GLU A 180 -18.29 -57.18 -16.78
CA GLU A 180 -18.64 -58.60 -16.76
C GLU A 180 -19.59 -58.97 -17.90
N LEU A 181 -20.56 -58.10 -18.23
CA LEU A 181 -21.50 -58.29 -19.33
C LEU A 181 -20.90 -57.99 -20.71
N SER A 182 -19.93 -57.08 -20.81
CA SER A 182 -19.26 -56.75 -22.08
C SER A 182 -18.22 -57.79 -22.48
N GLY A 183 -17.91 -58.76 -21.62
CA GLY A 183 -16.86 -59.75 -21.84
C GLY A 183 -15.45 -59.14 -21.92
N ASP A 184 -15.31 -57.87 -21.51
CA ASP A 184 -14.10 -57.07 -21.71
C ASP A 184 -13.23 -57.11 -20.44
N PHE A 185 -12.99 -58.32 -19.95
CA PHE A 185 -11.82 -58.60 -19.13
C PHE A 185 -10.67 -58.86 -20.10
N PRO A 186 -9.63 -58.01 -20.17
CA PRO A 186 -8.33 -58.51 -20.57
C PRO A 186 -7.90 -59.48 -19.47
N LEU A 187 -8.27 -60.75 -19.60
CA LEU A 187 -7.51 -61.83 -19.00
C LEU A 187 -6.09 -61.57 -19.47
N GLY A 188 -5.25 -61.05 -18.56
CA GLY A 188 -3.87 -60.74 -18.84
C GLY A 188 -3.19 -62.00 -19.32
N ASP A 189 -3.12 -62.16 -20.64
CA ASP A 189 -2.09 -62.95 -21.27
C ASP A 189 -0.78 -62.38 -20.73
N SER A 190 0.06 -63.30 -20.28
CA SER A 190 1.20 -63.10 -19.39
C SER A 190 2.37 -62.45 -20.13
N ARG A 191 2.12 -61.36 -20.84
CA ARG A 191 3.13 -60.54 -21.46
C ARG A 191 3.47 -59.44 -20.49
N GLN A 192 4.39 -59.78 -19.60
CA GLN A 192 5.24 -58.78 -18.98
C GLN A 192 5.61 -57.72 -20.03
N PRO A 193 5.49 -56.42 -19.76
CA PRO A 193 6.24 -55.47 -20.54
C PRO A 193 7.71 -55.79 -20.25
N THR A 194 8.35 -56.53 -21.15
CA THR A 194 9.81 -56.53 -21.20
C THR A 194 10.20 -55.11 -21.52
N TYR A 195 10.45 -54.32 -20.48
CA TYR A 195 11.30 -53.14 -20.61
C TYR A 195 12.66 -53.67 -21.07
N LYS A 196 12.85 -53.73 -22.39
CA LYS A 196 14.19 -53.75 -22.96
C LYS A 196 14.80 -52.42 -22.53
N SER A 197 15.64 -52.49 -21.51
CA SER A 197 16.57 -51.43 -21.17
C SER A 197 17.40 -51.14 -22.42
N LEU A 198 17.09 -50.04 -23.10
CA LEU A 198 17.95 -49.49 -24.13
C LEU A 198 19.30 -49.20 -23.44
N ARG A 199 20.36 -49.87 -23.89
CA ARG A 199 21.69 -49.50 -23.43
C ARG A 199 22.05 -48.16 -24.06
N PRO A 200 22.86 -47.31 -23.39
CA PRO A 200 23.14 -45.94 -23.83
C PRO A 200 23.90 -45.79 -25.17
N PHE A 201 24.14 -46.88 -25.92
CA PHE A 201 24.98 -46.89 -27.11
C PHE A 201 24.21 -47.05 -28.43
N ASP A 202 22.88 -47.23 -28.40
CA ASP A 202 22.09 -47.46 -29.61
C ASP A 202 21.61 -46.17 -30.32
N LEU A 203 22.19 -45.01 -29.99
CA LEU A 203 21.95 -43.73 -30.69
C LEU A 203 23.21 -43.25 -31.43
N VAL A 204 23.79 -44.10 -32.27
CA VAL A 204 24.72 -43.67 -33.32
C VAL A 204 24.48 -44.50 -34.58
N SER A 205 23.80 -43.90 -35.56
CA SER A 205 24.17 -43.86 -37.00
C SER A 205 23.06 -43.15 -37.78
#